data_AF-A0A7V9DI35-F1
#
_entry.id   AF-A0A7V9DI35-F1
#
_cell.length_a   1.000
_cell.length_b   1.000
_cell.length_c   1.000
_cell.angle_alpha   90.00
_cell.angle_beta   90.00
_cell.angle_gamma   90.00
#
_symmetry.space_group_name_H-M   'P 1'
#
loop_
_entity.id
_entity.type
_entity.pdbx_description
1 polymer ?
#
loop_
_entity_poly.entity_id
_entity_poly.type
_entity_poly.pdbx_seq_one_letter_code
_entity_poly.pdbx_strand_id
1 'polypeptide(L)'
;QTVTRRVTNVGSTAATYTSTVTGMSGVGVTVTPSSLTMAPGASQTFTVRFEMNSSATYDVYTSGHLTWSDGQHSVRSPLVVKPVAIAAPSEVSGNGSPQSYEITFGYTGPFSMSTRGLLAATQTPGTVSDDPTNTFVVGGPGVTAHSIVIPAGTTYARFALYDDQIPAGNDLDLYIYNSDGEEVGASASGTSQEIVSLKSPAAGTYTAYVHGWQTLGSGTTSYILYTWGLGSTAAGNMTATGPASAVTGASGTINLAFSGLAAGTRYLGAVDYSNGSATIGSTIVYQKTP
;
A
#
# COMPACT_ATOMS: atom_id res chain seq x y z
N GLN A 1 -12.10 -9.46 -12.44
CA GLN A 1 -12.64 -8.51 -11.42
C GLN A 1 -14.05 -8.10 -11.82
N THR A 2 -14.97 -7.93 -10.87
CA THR A 2 -16.31 -7.34 -11.15
C THR A 2 -16.55 -6.13 -10.26
N VAL A 3 -17.16 -5.08 -10.82
CA VAL A 3 -17.45 -3.83 -10.12
C VAL A 3 -18.95 -3.54 -10.24
N THR A 4 -19.61 -3.31 -9.12
CA THR A 4 -21.03 -2.95 -9.06
C THR A 4 -21.21 -1.43 -9.02
N ARG A 5 -22.17 -0.92 -9.78
CA ARG A 5 -22.52 0.51 -9.84
C ARG A 5 -24.02 0.69 -9.80
N ARG A 6 -24.47 1.80 -9.21
CA ARG A 6 -25.86 2.26 -9.22
C ARG A 6 -25.92 3.62 -9.90
N VAL A 7 -26.87 3.78 -10.80
CA VAL A 7 -27.15 5.05 -11.49
C VAL A 7 -28.59 5.46 -11.26
N THR A 8 -28.85 6.76 -11.28
CA THR A 8 -30.19 7.34 -11.12
C THR A 8 -30.49 8.20 -12.33
N ASN A 9 -31.69 8.06 -12.89
CA ASN A 9 -32.17 8.99 -13.91
C ASN A 9 -32.58 10.30 -13.24
N VAL A 10 -31.81 11.37 -13.50
CA VAL A 10 -32.08 12.73 -12.99
C VAL A 10 -32.87 13.58 -13.98
N GLY A 11 -33.27 13.01 -15.12
CA GLY A 11 -34.13 13.67 -16.10
C GLY A 11 -35.60 13.67 -15.70
N SER A 12 -36.40 14.44 -16.43
CA SER A 12 -37.86 14.57 -16.20
C SER A 12 -38.70 13.53 -16.94
N THR A 13 -38.11 12.72 -17.82
CA THR A 13 -38.79 11.67 -18.59
C THR A 13 -38.16 10.30 -18.38
N ALA A 14 -38.94 9.25 -18.63
CA ALA A 14 -38.40 7.89 -18.68
C ALA A 14 -37.42 7.78 -19.88
N ALA A 15 -36.31 7.09 -19.68
CA ALA A 15 -35.27 6.94 -20.70
C ALA A 15 -34.66 5.53 -20.64
N THR A 16 -34.25 5.04 -21.81
CA THR A 16 -33.53 3.75 -21.94
C THR A 16 -32.12 4.02 -22.41
N TYR A 17 -31.15 3.70 -21.55
CA TYR A 17 -29.73 3.88 -21.85
C TYR A 17 -29.12 2.53 -22.25
N THR A 18 -28.34 2.51 -23.33
CA THR A 18 -27.54 1.36 -23.75
C THR A 18 -26.07 1.63 -23.46
N SER A 19 -25.37 0.62 -22.96
CA SER A 19 -23.95 0.67 -22.65
C SER A 19 -23.08 0.37 -23.87
N THR A 20 -21.98 1.11 -24.00
CA THR A 20 -20.90 0.86 -24.96
C THR A 20 -19.56 1.01 -24.26
N VAL A 21 -18.59 0.17 -24.59
CA VAL A 21 -17.23 0.25 -24.06
C VAL A 21 -16.27 0.53 -25.20
N THR A 22 -15.36 1.49 -25.00
CA THR A 22 -14.32 1.85 -25.97
C THR A 22 -12.95 1.86 -25.29
N GLY A 23 -11.94 1.27 -25.95
CA GLY A 23 -10.59 1.11 -25.42
C GLY A 23 -10.38 -0.23 -24.72
N MET A 24 -9.57 -0.25 -23.65
CA MET A 24 -9.29 -1.44 -22.82
C MET A 24 -8.49 -2.53 -23.55
N SER A 25 -7.41 -2.15 -24.24
CA SER A 25 -6.49 -3.15 -24.84
C SER A 25 -6.03 -4.18 -23.79
N GLY A 26 -6.06 -5.46 -24.14
CA GLY A 26 -5.72 -6.57 -23.26
C GLY A 26 -6.80 -6.97 -22.24
N VAL A 27 -7.92 -6.25 -22.14
CA VAL A 27 -8.96 -6.49 -21.13
C VAL A 27 -10.35 -6.52 -21.76
N GLY A 28 -11.00 -7.67 -21.70
CA GLY A 28 -12.43 -7.80 -22.00
C GLY A 28 -13.27 -7.12 -20.93
N VAL A 29 -14.29 -6.38 -21.36
CA VAL A 29 -15.23 -5.68 -20.48
C VAL A 29 -16.66 -6.06 -20.83
N THR A 30 -17.38 -6.61 -19.86
CA THR A 30 -18.78 -7.03 -20.00
C THR A 30 -19.65 -6.24 -19.03
N VAL A 31 -20.70 -5.59 -19.53
CA VAL A 31 -21.66 -4.80 -18.73
C VAL A 31 -22.99 -5.54 -18.63
N THR A 32 -23.48 -5.73 -17.40
CA THR A 32 -24.71 -6.50 -17.14
C THR A 32 -25.64 -5.78 -16.15
N PRO A 33 -26.90 -5.48 -16.52
CA PRO A 33 -27.45 -5.58 -17.89
C PRO A 33 -26.77 -4.55 -18.82
N SER A 34 -26.81 -4.76 -20.13
CA SER A 34 -26.22 -3.84 -21.10
C SER A 34 -27.16 -2.68 -21.49
N SER A 35 -28.42 -2.72 -21.06
CA SER A 35 -29.43 -1.68 -21.23
C SER A 35 -30.21 -1.45 -19.93
N LEU A 36 -30.55 -0.20 -19.64
CA LEU A 36 -31.26 0.23 -18.42
C LEU A 36 -32.41 1.16 -18.78
N THR A 37 -33.64 0.77 -18.48
CA THR A 37 -34.84 1.62 -18.66
C THR A 37 -35.32 2.19 -17.32
N MET A 38 -35.15 3.49 -17.11
CA MET A 38 -35.42 4.15 -15.83
C MET A 38 -36.46 5.26 -15.98
N ALA A 39 -37.50 5.23 -15.12
CA ALA A 39 -38.40 6.37 -14.92
C ALA A 39 -37.65 7.56 -14.28
N PRO A 40 -38.20 8.79 -14.32
CA PRO A 40 -37.64 9.94 -13.61
C PRO A 40 -37.41 9.63 -12.13
N GLY A 41 -36.22 9.92 -11.61
CA GLY A 41 -35.83 9.68 -10.22
C GLY A 41 -35.57 8.20 -9.86
N ALA A 42 -35.84 7.26 -10.76
CA ALA A 42 -35.57 5.85 -10.51
C ALA A 42 -34.08 5.54 -10.61
N SER A 43 -33.62 4.54 -9.86
CA SER A 43 -32.25 4.03 -9.95
C SER A 43 -32.22 2.58 -10.38
N GLN A 44 -31.12 2.20 -11.04
CA GLN A 44 -30.81 0.79 -11.31
C GLN A 44 -29.34 0.49 -11.05
N THR A 45 -29.09 -0.79 -10.77
CA THR A 45 -27.76 -1.35 -10.54
C THR A 45 -27.31 -2.12 -11.77
N PHE A 46 -26.04 -1.97 -12.13
CA PHE A 46 -25.38 -2.79 -13.13
C PHE A 46 -24.00 -3.23 -12.62
N THR A 47 -23.43 -4.22 -13.30
CA THR A 47 -22.09 -4.72 -13.05
C THR A 47 -21.21 -4.52 -14.27
N VAL A 48 -19.93 -4.28 -14.04
CA VAL A 48 -18.88 -4.24 -15.05
C VAL A 48 -17.86 -5.31 -14.70
N ARG A 49 -17.79 -6.36 -15.50
CA ARG A 49 -16.82 -7.45 -15.37
C ARG A 49 -15.64 -7.19 -16.27
N PHE A 50 -14.44 -7.28 -15.70
CA PHE A 50 -13.15 -7.13 -16.36
C PHE A 50 -12.43 -8.47 -16.37
N GLU A 51 -12.01 -8.90 -17.54
CA GLU A 51 -11.29 -10.15 -17.75
C GLU A 51 -10.05 -9.91 -18.60
N MET A 52 -8.91 -10.40 -18.14
CA MET A 52 -7.69 -10.36 -18.96
C MET A 52 -7.84 -11.34 -20.12
N ASN A 53 -7.41 -10.92 -21.30
CA ASN A 53 -7.22 -11.83 -22.43
C ASN A 53 -5.72 -12.08 -22.64
N SER A 54 -5.38 -12.88 -23.65
CA SER A 54 -3.99 -13.28 -23.93
C SER A 54 -3.05 -12.15 -24.36
N SER A 55 -3.56 -10.95 -24.69
CA SER A 55 -2.74 -9.78 -25.00
C SER A 55 -2.54 -8.82 -23.83
N ALA A 56 -3.06 -9.16 -22.64
CA ALA A 56 -2.80 -8.38 -21.43
C ALA A 56 -1.31 -8.36 -21.09
N THR A 57 -0.80 -7.19 -20.74
CA THR A 57 0.54 -7.03 -20.15
C THR A 57 0.38 -6.73 -18.67
N TYR A 58 1.06 -7.51 -17.81
CA TYR A 58 1.03 -7.27 -16.36
C TYR A 58 1.72 -5.95 -16.01
N ASP A 59 1.23 -5.33 -14.93
CA ASP A 59 1.77 -4.10 -14.34
C ASP A 59 1.77 -2.87 -15.26
N VAL A 60 1.07 -2.94 -16.39
CA VAL A 60 0.85 -1.82 -17.31
C VAL A 60 -0.61 -1.40 -17.25
N TYR A 61 -0.84 -0.10 -17.03
CA TYR A 61 -2.18 0.45 -17.08
C TYR A 61 -2.74 0.37 -18.50
N THR A 62 -3.96 -0.14 -18.61
CA THR A 62 -4.81 0.01 -19.80
C THR A 62 -6.00 0.88 -19.44
N SER A 63 -6.46 1.67 -20.41
CA SER A 63 -7.55 2.61 -20.20
C SER A 63 -8.56 2.59 -21.32
N GLY A 64 -9.75 3.06 -20.98
CA GLY A 64 -10.90 3.13 -21.86
C GLY A 64 -12.03 3.86 -21.16
N HIS A 65 -13.25 3.62 -21.62
CA HIS A 65 -14.43 4.18 -20.98
C HIS A 65 -15.68 3.37 -21.28
N LEU A 66 -16.60 3.41 -20.32
CA LEU A 66 -17.98 2.98 -20.46
C LEU A 66 -18.85 4.22 -20.71
N THR A 67 -19.65 4.19 -21.78
CA THR A 67 -20.66 5.21 -22.06
C THR A 67 -22.05 4.61 -22.03
N TRP A 68 -22.94 5.21 -21.26
CA TRP A 68 -24.38 4.98 -21.33
C TRP A 68 -25.00 6.06 -22.21
N SER A 69 -25.78 5.69 -23.23
CA SER A 69 -26.49 6.65 -24.09
C SER A 69 -27.91 6.20 -24.41
N ASP A 70 -28.83 7.16 -24.43
CA ASP A 70 -30.22 7.03 -24.91
C ASP A 70 -30.40 7.71 -26.30
N GLY A 71 -29.30 8.12 -26.94
CA GLY A 71 -29.30 8.87 -28.19
C GLY A 71 -29.38 10.39 -28.04
N GLN A 72 -29.63 10.93 -26.85
CA GLN A 72 -29.64 12.37 -26.55
C GLN A 72 -28.63 12.74 -25.46
N HIS A 73 -28.61 11.96 -24.39
CA HIS A 73 -27.68 12.05 -23.28
C HIS A 73 -26.52 11.06 -23.45
N SER A 74 -25.37 11.42 -22.89
CA SER A 74 -24.17 10.59 -22.86
C SER A 74 -23.52 10.67 -21.48
N VAL A 75 -23.58 9.57 -20.74
CA VAL A 75 -23.01 9.45 -19.39
C VAL A 75 -21.76 8.58 -19.46
N ARG A 76 -20.59 9.21 -19.37
CA ARG A 76 -19.29 8.55 -19.56
C ARG A 76 -18.58 8.31 -18.23
N SER A 77 -18.10 7.09 -18.03
CA SER A 77 -17.24 6.69 -16.91
C SER A 77 -15.87 6.26 -17.45
N PRO A 78 -14.75 6.92 -17.07
CA PRO A 78 -13.42 6.44 -17.41
C PRO A 78 -13.15 5.10 -16.74
N LEU A 79 -12.48 4.20 -17.47
CA LEU A 79 -12.05 2.90 -17.00
C LEU A 79 -10.52 2.87 -17.03
N VAL A 80 -9.90 2.52 -15.91
CA VAL A 80 -8.45 2.36 -15.80
C VAL A 80 -8.21 1.08 -15.01
N VAL A 81 -7.51 0.13 -15.63
CA VAL A 81 -7.22 -1.18 -15.04
C VAL A 81 -5.73 -1.46 -15.17
N LYS A 82 -5.14 -2.04 -14.13
CA LYS A 82 -3.80 -2.61 -14.17
C LYS A 82 -3.89 -4.12 -13.95
N PRO A 83 -3.80 -4.93 -15.01
CA PRO A 83 -3.54 -6.37 -14.91
C PRO A 83 -2.38 -6.66 -13.95
N VAL A 84 -2.55 -7.58 -13.01
CA VAL A 84 -1.49 -8.03 -12.11
C VAL A 84 -1.48 -9.56 -12.06
N ALA A 85 -0.30 -10.16 -11.92
CA ALA A 85 -0.20 -11.61 -11.73
C ALA A 85 -0.77 -12.04 -10.38
N ILE A 86 -0.68 -11.18 -9.36
CA ILE A 86 -1.29 -11.42 -8.05
C ILE A 86 -1.83 -10.10 -7.48
N ALA A 87 -3.06 -10.15 -6.99
CA ALA A 87 -3.63 -9.10 -6.14
C ALA A 87 -3.50 -9.56 -4.69
N ALA A 88 -2.75 -8.81 -3.89
CA ALA A 88 -2.54 -9.03 -2.46
C ALA A 88 -2.51 -7.68 -1.74
N PRO A 89 -2.81 -7.61 -0.43
CA PRO A 89 -2.57 -6.41 0.36
C PRO A 89 -1.11 -5.97 0.26
N SER A 90 -0.83 -4.67 0.20
CA SER A 90 0.56 -4.20 0.27
C SER A 90 1.18 -4.44 1.66
N GLU A 91 0.34 -4.48 2.69
CA GLU A 91 0.72 -4.71 4.08
C GLU A 91 -0.42 -5.36 4.87
N VAL A 92 -0.05 -6.19 5.85
CA VAL A 92 -0.93 -6.68 6.90
C VAL A 92 -0.32 -6.41 8.27
N SER A 93 -1.15 -6.00 9.23
CA SER A 93 -0.74 -5.59 10.57
C SER A 93 -1.42 -6.43 11.64
N GLY A 94 -0.66 -6.83 12.66
CA GLY A 94 -1.16 -7.65 13.76
C GLY A 94 -0.42 -7.41 15.08
N ASN A 95 -0.70 -8.26 16.07
CA ASN A 95 -0.16 -8.15 17.43
C ASN A 95 0.77 -9.31 17.84
N GLY A 96 1.29 -10.04 16.86
CA GLY A 96 2.06 -11.27 17.06
C GLY A 96 1.22 -12.54 17.14
N SER A 97 -0.12 -12.44 17.13
CA SER A 97 -1.02 -13.60 17.00
C SER A 97 -1.13 -14.08 15.56
N PRO A 98 -1.43 -15.37 15.29
CA PRO A 98 -1.70 -15.85 13.95
C PRO A 98 -2.76 -15.02 13.23
N GLN A 99 -2.54 -14.77 11.93
CA GLN A 99 -3.44 -13.95 11.10
C GLN A 99 -3.49 -14.49 9.68
N SER A 100 -4.47 -14.06 8.90
CA SER A 100 -4.59 -14.44 7.49
C SER A 100 -5.06 -13.29 6.62
N TYR A 101 -4.82 -13.41 5.31
CA TYR A 101 -5.31 -12.47 4.31
C TYR A 101 -5.55 -13.15 2.97
N GLU A 102 -6.40 -12.55 2.16
CA GLU A 102 -6.77 -13.06 0.84
C GLU A 102 -5.81 -12.56 -0.25
N ILE A 103 -5.57 -13.43 -1.22
CA ILE A 103 -4.92 -13.12 -2.49
C ILE A 103 -5.81 -13.56 -3.64
N THR A 104 -5.67 -12.93 -4.81
CA THR A 104 -6.33 -13.34 -6.05
C THR A 104 -5.31 -13.48 -7.18
N PHE A 105 -5.36 -14.58 -7.91
CA PHE A 105 -4.43 -14.86 -9.00
C PHE A 105 -4.90 -14.27 -10.34
N GLY A 106 -3.98 -13.63 -11.05
CA GLY A 106 -4.16 -13.17 -12.42
C GLY A 106 -3.55 -14.09 -13.48
N TYR A 107 -3.05 -15.26 -13.09
CA TYR A 107 -2.46 -16.25 -13.98
C TYR A 107 -2.80 -17.67 -13.51
N THR A 108 -2.57 -18.65 -14.38
CA THR A 108 -2.65 -20.08 -14.06
C THR A 108 -1.24 -20.67 -14.17
N GLY A 109 -0.77 -21.36 -13.14
CA GLY A 109 0.58 -21.94 -13.14
C GLY A 109 1.14 -22.26 -11.75
N PRO A 110 2.46 -22.53 -11.66
CA PRO A 110 3.14 -22.74 -10.39
C PRO A 110 3.01 -21.52 -9.49
N PHE A 111 2.83 -21.73 -8.19
CA PHE A 111 2.84 -20.66 -7.20
C PHE A 111 3.61 -21.12 -5.97
N SER A 112 4.50 -20.26 -5.49
CA SER A 112 5.22 -20.49 -4.24
C SER A 112 5.36 -19.19 -3.46
N MET A 113 5.69 -19.34 -2.18
CA MET A 113 5.92 -18.23 -1.27
C MET A 113 7.19 -18.42 -0.50
N SER A 114 7.81 -17.32 -0.11
CA SER A 114 8.94 -17.31 0.83
C SER A 114 8.77 -16.16 1.81
N THR A 115 9.23 -16.36 3.04
CA THR A 115 9.25 -15.32 4.06
C THR A 115 10.62 -14.66 4.11
N ARG A 116 10.65 -13.39 4.49
CA ARG A 116 11.88 -12.66 4.81
C ARG A 116 11.65 -11.69 5.97
N GLY A 117 12.69 -11.49 6.77
CA GLY A 117 12.65 -10.75 8.00
C GLY A 117 11.68 -11.32 9.05
N LEU A 118 10.77 -10.44 9.46
CA LEU A 118 10.14 -10.27 10.78
C LEU A 118 11.19 -9.90 11.85
N LEU A 119 11.91 -8.82 11.56
CA LEU A 119 12.97 -8.25 12.40
C LEU A 119 12.38 -7.26 13.39
N ALA A 120 12.87 -7.28 14.63
CA ALA A 120 12.59 -6.22 15.59
C ALA A 120 13.18 -4.89 15.11
N ALA A 121 12.51 -3.78 15.39
CA ALA A 121 12.99 -2.46 15.04
C ALA A 121 14.28 -2.11 15.77
N THR A 122 15.20 -1.44 15.08
CA THR A 122 16.22 -0.64 15.76
C THR A 122 15.55 0.64 16.26
N GLN A 123 15.72 0.92 17.55
CA GLN A 123 15.12 2.08 18.23
C GLN A 123 16.20 3.12 18.52
N THR A 124 15.97 4.35 18.07
CA THR A 124 16.86 5.48 18.32
C THR A 124 16.08 6.58 19.04
N PRO A 125 16.21 6.68 20.38
CA PRO A 125 15.62 7.78 21.13
C PRO A 125 16.18 9.13 20.67
N GLY A 126 15.35 10.16 20.66
CA GLY A 126 15.76 11.51 20.30
C GLY A 126 14.86 12.58 20.91
N THR A 127 15.26 13.83 20.72
CA THR A 127 14.46 15.01 21.04
C THR A 127 14.49 15.98 19.87
N VAL A 128 13.44 16.79 19.74
CA VAL A 128 13.36 17.85 18.72
C VAL A 128 12.63 19.05 19.31
N SER A 129 13.12 20.24 19.00
CA SER A 129 12.51 21.50 19.40
C SER A 129 11.44 21.92 18.39
N ASP A 130 10.56 22.83 18.81
CA ASP A 130 9.65 23.54 17.91
C ASP A 130 10.41 24.23 16.77
N ASP A 131 9.85 24.17 15.57
CA ASP A 131 10.15 25.13 14.50
C ASP A 131 9.10 26.25 14.53
N PRO A 132 9.47 27.49 14.92
CA PRO A 132 8.52 28.60 15.01
C PRO A 132 7.86 29.01 13.69
N THR A 133 8.41 28.56 12.56
CA THR A 133 7.91 28.89 11.22
C THR A 133 7.14 27.75 10.57
N ASN A 134 7.13 26.57 11.20
CA ASN A 134 6.56 25.34 10.66
C ASN A 134 6.99 25.18 9.19
N THR A 135 8.28 25.27 8.91
CA THR A 135 8.82 25.17 7.55
C THR A 135 10.07 24.34 7.58
N PHE A 136 9.97 23.10 7.11
CA PHE A 136 11.11 22.20 7.08
C PHE A 136 12.25 22.77 6.21
N VAL A 137 13.41 22.96 6.85
CA VAL A 137 14.67 23.32 6.19
C VAL A 137 15.76 22.45 6.79
N VAL A 138 16.51 21.74 5.95
CA VAL A 138 17.65 20.94 6.42
C VAL A 138 18.65 21.82 7.18
N GLY A 139 18.94 21.44 8.43
CA GLY A 139 19.80 22.23 9.33
C GLY A 139 19.15 23.50 9.90
N GLY A 140 17.88 23.73 9.62
CA GLY A 140 17.06 24.81 10.18
C GLY A 140 16.63 24.55 11.63
N PRO A 141 15.85 25.49 12.21
CA PRO A 141 15.30 25.32 13.56
C PRO A 141 14.36 24.11 13.62
N GLY A 142 14.28 23.49 14.80
CA GLY A 142 13.37 22.37 15.04
C GLY A 142 13.65 21.12 14.22
N VAL A 143 14.87 20.92 13.71
CA VAL A 143 15.25 19.73 12.94
C VAL A 143 16.35 18.94 13.65
N THR A 144 16.08 17.66 13.91
CA THR A 144 17.07 16.71 14.45
C THR A 144 17.39 15.65 13.41
N ALA A 145 18.69 15.42 13.15
CA ALA A 145 19.17 14.48 12.14
C ALA A 145 19.65 13.15 12.75
N HIS A 146 19.33 12.03 12.10
CA HIS A 146 19.80 10.69 12.45
C HIS A 146 20.46 10.02 11.25
N SER A 147 21.72 9.60 11.39
CA SER A 147 22.43 8.83 10.37
C SER A 147 22.08 7.34 10.45
N ILE A 148 21.52 6.79 9.37
CA ILE A 148 21.09 5.40 9.29
C ILE A 148 21.83 4.69 8.15
N VAL A 149 22.54 3.61 8.47
CA VAL A 149 23.21 2.79 7.46
C VAL A 149 22.22 1.78 6.89
N ILE A 150 22.06 1.79 5.56
CA ILE A 150 21.32 0.78 4.80
C ILE A 150 22.34 -0.18 4.16
N PRO A 151 22.44 -1.43 4.65
CA PRO A 151 23.38 -2.40 4.09
C PRO A 151 23.05 -2.80 2.65
N ALA A 152 24.07 -3.23 1.91
CA ALA A 152 23.88 -3.84 0.60
C ALA A 152 22.98 -5.08 0.68
N GLY A 153 22.09 -5.24 -0.29
CA GLY A 153 21.09 -6.32 -0.32
C GLY A 153 19.82 -6.05 0.48
N THR A 154 19.65 -4.85 1.05
CA THR A 154 18.38 -4.42 1.64
C THR A 154 17.29 -4.36 0.56
N THR A 155 16.22 -5.13 0.74
CA THR A 155 15.07 -5.22 -0.18
C THR A 155 13.93 -4.30 0.22
N TYR A 156 13.86 -3.91 1.49
CA TYR A 156 12.87 -3.00 2.02
C TYR A 156 13.41 -2.29 3.27
N ALA A 157 13.33 -0.96 3.32
CA ALA A 157 13.65 -0.18 4.50
C ALA A 157 12.41 0.58 4.99
N ARG A 158 12.24 0.70 6.31
CA ARG A 158 11.19 1.53 6.91
C ARG A 158 11.77 2.39 8.02
N PHE A 159 11.30 3.63 8.07
CA PHE A 159 11.58 4.63 9.08
C PHE A 159 10.23 5.08 9.64
N ALA A 160 10.07 5.14 10.96
CA ALA A 160 8.80 5.50 11.55
C ALA A 160 8.91 6.21 12.89
N LEU A 161 7.95 7.11 13.12
CA LEU A 161 7.56 7.66 14.40
C LEU A 161 6.16 7.11 14.74
N TYR A 162 5.83 7.02 16.02
CA TYR A 162 4.51 6.55 16.46
C TYR A 162 3.99 7.45 17.57
N ASP A 163 2.72 7.84 17.46
CA ASP A 163 2.05 8.71 18.44
C ASP A 163 2.12 8.12 19.87
N ASP A 164 2.09 6.80 20.00
CA ASP A 164 2.15 6.13 21.30
C ASP A 164 3.55 6.12 21.95
N GLN A 165 4.56 6.70 21.31
CA GLN A 165 5.91 6.93 21.86
C GLN A 165 6.24 8.41 21.99
N ILE A 166 5.27 9.29 21.75
CA ILE A 166 5.44 10.74 21.72
C ILE A 166 4.36 11.36 22.62
N PRO A 167 4.69 12.36 23.45
CA PRO A 167 3.67 13.03 24.26
C PRO A 167 2.53 13.58 23.40
N ALA A 168 1.28 13.37 23.82
CA ALA A 168 0.12 13.78 23.04
C ALA A 168 0.09 15.31 22.80
N GLY A 169 -0.38 15.71 21.61
CA GLY A 169 -0.48 17.11 21.20
C GLY A 169 0.77 17.70 20.53
N ASN A 170 1.79 16.87 20.29
CA ASN A 170 2.89 17.20 19.38
C ASN A 170 2.59 16.70 17.96
N ASP A 171 3.14 17.41 16.98
CA ASP A 171 3.08 17.13 15.56
C ASP A 171 4.53 17.12 15.03
N LEU A 172 5.01 15.93 14.68
CA LEU A 172 6.39 15.72 14.23
C LEU A 172 6.35 15.14 12.82
N ASP A 173 7.16 15.71 11.93
CA ASP A 173 7.31 15.21 10.57
C ASP A 173 8.60 14.40 10.40
N LEU A 174 8.62 13.54 9.39
CA LEU A 174 9.76 12.68 9.07
C LEU A 174 10.16 12.82 7.59
N TYR A 175 11.41 13.21 7.35
CA TYR A 175 11.99 13.34 6.00
C TYR A 175 13.23 12.45 5.88
N ILE A 176 13.33 11.68 4.79
CA ILE A 176 14.42 10.73 4.54
C ILE A 176 15.22 11.18 3.34
N TYR A 177 16.51 11.38 3.55
CA TYR A 177 17.49 11.80 2.55
C TYR A 177 18.48 10.67 2.27
N ASN A 178 18.82 10.45 0.99
CA ASN A 178 19.82 9.46 0.59
C ASN A 178 21.26 9.97 0.81
N SER A 179 22.25 9.15 0.45
CA SER A 179 23.67 9.48 0.59
C SER A 179 24.14 10.65 -0.27
N ASP A 180 23.38 10.98 -1.33
CA ASP A 180 23.67 12.09 -2.24
C ASP A 180 23.04 13.41 -1.74
N GLY A 181 22.33 13.37 -0.61
CA GLY A 181 21.63 14.53 -0.05
C GLY A 181 20.30 14.84 -0.74
N GLU A 182 19.73 13.89 -1.47
CA GLU A 182 18.42 14.02 -2.10
C GLU A 182 17.32 13.44 -1.21
N GLU A 183 16.18 14.13 -1.13
CA GLU A 183 15.00 13.60 -0.46
C GLU A 183 14.42 12.41 -1.24
N VAL A 184 14.28 11.27 -0.57
CA VAL A 184 13.75 10.03 -1.16
C VAL A 184 12.42 9.59 -0.54
N GLY A 185 11.92 10.34 0.44
CA GLY A 185 10.59 10.16 0.99
C GLY A 185 10.35 11.07 2.18
N ALA A 186 9.10 11.46 2.36
CA ALA A 186 8.64 12.24 3.49
C ALA A 186 7.27 11.74 3.95
N SER A 187 7.00 11.94 5.23
CA SER A 187 5.72 11.74 5.86
C SER A 187 5.54 12.93 6.81
N ALA A 188 4.52 13.74 6.55
CA ALA A 188 4.22 14.98 7.25
C ALA A 188 2.70 15.06 7.43
N SER A 189 2.15 14.16 8.25
CA SER A 189 0.72 14.11 8.53
C SER A 189 0.34 15.20 9.54
N GLY A 190 -0.88 15.16 10.09
CA GLY A 190 -1.28 16.12 11.13
C GLY A 190 -1.06 15.60 12.56
N THR A 191 -0.30 14.51 12.71
CA THR A 191 0.11 13.93 13.99
C THR A 191 1.55 13.47 13.89
N SER A 192 2.13 12.93 14.96
CA SER A 192 3.49 12.38 14.92
C SER A 192 3.55 10.94 14.38
N GLN A 193 2.48 10.44 13.74
CA GLN A 193 2.38 9.08 13.22
C GLN A 193 2.98 8.98 11.81
N GLU A 194 4.29 9.10 11.74
CA GLU A 194 4.99 9.19 10.45
C GLU A 194 5.63 7.88 10.03
N ILE A 195 5.44 7.49 8.77
CA ILE A 195 6.02 6.26 8.21
C ILE A 195 6.53 6.54 6.78
N VAL A 196 7.83 6.37 6.58
CA VAL A 196 8.47 6.37 5.26
C VAL A 196 9.02 4.98 4.98
N SER A 197 8.75 4.44 3.79
CA SER A 197 9.27 3.13 3.38
C SER A 197 9.86 3.16 1.98
N LEU A 198 11.04 2.57 1.83
CA LEU A 198 11.80 2.51 0.58
C LEU A 198 11.85 1.07 0.08
N LYS A 199 11.50 0.84 -1.19
CA LYS A 199 11.59 -0.48 -1.83
C LYS A 199 12.94 -0.61 -2.54
N SER A 200 13.68 -1.66 -2.21
CA SER A 200 15.02 -1.94 -2.75
C SER A 200 15.93 -0.70 -2.77
N PRO A 201 16.10 0.00 -1.63
CA PRO A 201 16.96 1.19 -1.56
C PRO A 201 18.41 0.84 -1.90
N ALA A 202 19.11 1.77 -2.54
CA ALA A 202 20.56 1.64 -2.73
C ALA A 202 21.27 1.56 -1.36
N ALA A 203 22.35 0.79 -1.29
CA ALA A 203 23.17 0.72 -0.09
C ALA A 203 23.85 2.08 0.17
N GLY A 204 23.92 2.49 1.43
CA GLY A 204 24.54 3.76 1.77
C GLY A 204 24.11 4.28 3.14
N THR A 205 24.62 5.45 3.50
CA THR A 205 24.19 6.17 4.70
C THR A 205 23.10 7.14 4.32
N TYR A 206 21.92 6.95 4.88
CA TYR A 206 20.77 7.84 4.75
C TYR A 206 20.70 8.74 5.99
N THR A 207 20.03 9.88 5.84
CA THR A 207 19.72 10.77 6.96
C THR A 207 18.22 10.82 7.15
N ALA A 208 17.74 10.47 8.35
CA ALA A 208 16.37 10.71 8.76
C ALA A 208 16.32 12.01 9.56
N TYR A 209 15.60 13.00 9.04
CA TYR A 209 15.32 14.25 9.73
C TYR A 209 13.96 14.15 10.40
N VAL A 210 13.94 14.34 11.72
CA VAL A 210 12.73 14.54 12.49
C VAL A 210 12.54 16.03 12.69
N HIS A 211 11.39 16.56 12.27
CA HIS A 211 11.08 17.98 12.31
C HIS A 211 9.95 18.24 13.30
N GLY A 212 10.18 19.15 14.24
CA GLY A 212 9.20 19.60 15.22
C GLY A 212 8.25 20.62 14.61
N TRP A 213 7.41 20.18 13.66
CA TRP A 213 6.40 21.01 13.01
C TRP A 213 5.55 21.78 14.02
N GLN A 214 5.11 21.08 15.08
CA GLN A 214 4.53 21.73 16.24
C GLN A 214 4.83 20.92 17.50
N THR A 215 5.50 21.53 18.46
CA THR A 215 5.71 20.96 19.79
C THR A 215 4.86 21.66 20.84
N LEU A 216 4.44 20.92 21.86
CA LEU A 216 3.57 21.45 22.90
C LEU A 216 4.27 22.58 23.66
N GLY A 217 3.64 23.76 23.67
CA GLY A 217 4.17 24.96 24.33
C GLY A 217 5.37 25.57 23.63
N SER A 218 5.60 25.26 22.35
CA SER A 218 6.79 25.66 21.59
C SER A 218 8.09 25.23 22.28
N GLY A 219 8.06 24.03 22.87
CA GLY A 219 9.13 23.47 23.69
C GLY A 219 10.02 22.50 22.93
N THR A 220 10.52 21.51 23.65
CA THR A 220 11.22 20.35 23.08
C THR A 220 10.47 19.10 23.50
N THR A 221 10.26 18.19 22.56
CA THR A 221 9.58 16.93 22.82
C THR A 221 10.50 15.74 22.51
N SER A 222 10.27 14.62 23.21
CA SER A 222 10.98 13.37 23.01
C SER A 222 10.24 12.46 22.04
N TYR A 223 10.98 11.65 21.30
CA TYR A 223 10.45 10.61 20.44
C TYR A 223 11.39 9.39 20.40
N ILE A 224 10.91 8.31 19.78
CA ILE A 224 11.75 7.19 19.37
C ILE A 224 11.59 7.02 17.86
N LEU A 225 12.72 7.10 17.14
CA LEU A 225 12.79 6.74 15.73
C LEU A 225 12.95 5.23 15.61
N TYR A 226 12.01 4.59 14.91
CA TYR A 226 12.04 3.17 14.61
C TYR A 226 12.57 2.95 13.19
N THR A 227 13.53 2.05 13.03
CA THR A 227 14.06 1.69 11.71
C THR A 227 14.12 0.18 11.50
N TRP A 228 13.87 -0.23 10.26
CA TRP A 228 14.01 -1.61 9.79
C TRP A 228 14.72 -1.63 8.45
N GLY A 229 15.62 -2.59 8.26
CA GLY A 229 16.21 -2.94 6.96
C GLY A 229 16.05 -4.44 6.73
N LEU A 230 15.13 -4.82 5.86
CA LEU A 230 14.87 -6.23 5.51
C LEU A 230 15.76 -6.62 4.34
N GLY A 231 16.65 -7.58 4.57
CA GLY A 231 17.33 -8.33 3.51
C GLY A 231 16.39 -9.36 2.86
N SER A 232 16.98 -10.36 2.22
CA SER A 232 16.27 -11.50 1.60
C SER A 232 16.10 -12.71 2.54
N THR A 233 16.65 -12.66 3.75
CA THR A 233 16.68 -13.80 4.69
C THR A 233 15.53 -13.73 5.70
N ALA A 234 14.89 -14.87 5.98
CA ALA A 234 13.92 -15.00 7.07
C ALA A 234 14.61 -15.00 8.44
N ALA A 235 13.99 -14.37 9.45
CA ALA A 235 14.47 -14.43 10.83
C ALA A 235 14.07 -15.74 11.56
N GLY A 236 13.22 -16.57 10.95
CA GLY A 236 12.80 -17.88 11.50
C GLY A 236 11.63 -17.83 12.48
N ASN A 237 11.05 -16.66 12.71
CA ASN A 237 9.94 -16.37 13.63
C ASN A 237 8.59 -16.13 12.92
N MET A 238 8.50 -16.40 11.62
CA MET A 238 7.30 -16.27 10.80
C MET A 238 7.21 -17.41 9.79
N THR A 239 6.05 -18.08 9.74
CA THR A 239 5.70 -19.03 8.69
C THR A 239 4.53 -18.51 7.86
N ALA A 240 4.51 -18.86 6.57
CA ALA A 240 3.42 -18.54 5.65
C ALA A 240 2.97 -19.80 4.92
N THR A 241 1.67 -20.09 4.93
CA THR A 241 1.05 -21.22 4.21
C THR A 241 -0.13 -20.76 3.38
N GLY A 242 -0.45 -21.48 2.32
CA GLY A 242 -1.52 -21.08 1.39
C GLY A 242 -1.59 -22.01 0.18
N PRO A 243 -2.20 -21.56 -0.93
CA PRO A 243 -2.27 -22.31 -2.17
C PRO A 243 -0.88 -22.78 -2.67
N ALA A 244 -0.86 -23.92 -3.38
CA ALA A 244 0.37 -24.47 -4.00
C ALA A 244 0.43 -24.23 -5.52
N SER A 245 -0.62 -23.65 -6.10
CA SER A 245 -0.70 -23.29 -7.52
C SER A 245 -1.66 -22.12 -7.70
N ALA A 246 -1.48 -21.39 -8.79
CA ALA A 246 -2.34 -20.29 -9.19
C ALA A 246 -3.36 -20.77 -10.24
N VAL A 247 -4.59 -20.27 -10.14
CA VAL A 247 -5.63 -20.42 -11.16
C VAL A 247 -6.20 -19.02 -11.44
N THR A 248 -6.21 -18.60 -12.69
CA THR A 248 -6.65 -17.25 -13.08
C THR A 248 -8.06 -16.97 -12.56
N GLY A 249 -8.21 -15.87 -11.81
CA GLY A 249 -9.46 -15.44 -11.19
C GLY A 249 -9.82 -16.14 -9.88
N ALA A 250 -9.10 -17.19 -9.48
CA ALA A 250 -9.29 -17.83 -8.19
C ALA A 250 -8.63 -17.02 -7.07
N SER A 251 -9.27 -17.02 -5.90
CA SER A 251 -8.70 -16.49 -4.67
C SER A 251 -8.11 -17.61 -3.81
N GLY A 252 -7.23 -17.25 -2.90
CA GLY A 252 -6.73 -18.12 -1.86
C GLY A 252 -6.33 -17.37 -0.61
N THR A 253 -6.35 -18.06 0.51
CA THR A 253 -5.99 -17.49 1.81
C THR A 253 -4.52 -17.78 2.13
N ILE A 254 -3.77 -16.75 2.51
CA ILE A 254 -2.45 -16.89 3.12
C ILE A 254 -2.60 -16.85 4.63
N ASN A 255 -2.09 -17.87 5.32
CA ASN A 255 -2.08 -17.95 6.78
C ASN A 255 -0.67 -17.68 7.28
N LEU A 256 -0.56 -16.80 8.28
CA LEU A 256 0.66 -16.45 8.97
C LEU A 256 0.62 -16.96 10.40
N ALA A 257 1.72 -17.56 10.84
CA ALA A 257 1.95 -17.86 12.25
C ALA A 257 3.30 -17.28 12.68
N PHE A 258 3.37 -16.90 13.95
CA PHE A 258 4.52 -16.23 14.52
C PHE A 258 5.01 -16.95 15.78
N SER A 259 6.29 -16.84 16.08
CA SER A 259 6.90 -17.48 17.25
C SER A 259 8.03 -16.63 17.82
N GLY A 260 8.33 -16.75 19.11
CA GLY A 260 9.51 -16.12 19.72
C GLY A 260 9.55 -14.58 19.67
N LEU A 261 8.39 -13.91 19.53
CA LEU A 261 8.33 -12.45 19.53
C LEU A 261 8.34 -11.91 20.96
N ALA A 262 9.31 -11.06 21.29
CA ALA A 262 9.33 -10.32 22.55
C ALA A 262 8.14 -9.36 22.67
N ALA A 263 7.64 -9.16 23.89
CA ALA A 263 6.55 -8.23 24.22
C ALA A 263 6.93 -6.76 23.93
N GLY A 264 5.93 -5.90 23.73
CA GLY A 264 6.10 -4.45 23.50
C GLY A 264 7.00 -4.09 22.32
N THR A 265 7.18 -4.98 21.35
CA THR A 265 8.17 -4.86 20.27
C THR A 265 7.47 -4.73 18.92
N ARG A 266 7.99 -3.84 18.06
CA ARG A 266 7.51 -3.67 16.69
C ARG A 266 8.41 -4.45 15.73
N TYR A 267 7.82 -5.37 14.96
CA TYR A 267 8.48 -6.21 13.99
C TYR A 267 8.03 -5.89 12.57
N LEU A 268 8.94 -6.08 11.62
CA LEU A 268 8.64 -5.93 10.20
C LEU A 268 9.24 -7.09 9.39
N GLY A 269 8.40 -7.72 8.58
CA GLY A 269 8.73 -8.82 7.68
C GLY A 269 8.02 -8.68 6.35
N ALA A 270 8.13 -9.71 5.51
CA ALA A 270 7.35 -9.81 4.30
C ALA A 270 7.15 -11.26 3.86
N VAL A 271 6.11 -11.48 3.06
CA VAL A 271 5.90 -12.69 2.27
C VAL A 271 6.04 -12.31 0.80
N ASP A 272 6.99 -12.94 0.11
CA ASP A 272 7.18 -12.80 -1.32
C ASP A 272 6.46 -13.92 -2.07
N TYR A 273 5.89 -13.58 -3.22
CA TYR A 273 5.15 -14.48 -4.10
C TYR A 273 5.96 -14.75 -5.36
N SER A 274 6.02 -16.01 -5.80
CA SER A 274 6.69 -16.41 -7.04
C SER A 274 5.77 -17.25 -7.92
N ASN A 275 5.89 -17.09 -9.23
CA ASN A 275 5.24 -17.94 -10.23
C ASN A 275 6.12 -19.11 -10.71
N GLY A 276 7.21 -19.39 -9.99
CA GLY A 276 8.23 -20.38 -10.35
C GLY A 276 9.35 -19.86 -11.25
N SER A 277 9.18 -18.69 -11.87
CA SER A 277 10.19 -18.06 -12.74
C SER A 277 10.64 -16.67 -12.26
N ALA A 278 9.74 -15.92 -11.61
CA ALA A 278 9.99 -14.58 -11.12
C ALA A 278 9.17 -14.30 -9.86
N THR A 279 9.64 -13.36 -9.04
CA THR A 279 8.84 -12.74 -7.99
C THR A 279 7.75 -11.89 -8.62
N ILE A 280 6.50 -12.13 -8.23
CA ILE A 280 5.30 -11.49 -8.81
C ILE A 280 4.65 -10.49 -7.84
N GLY A 281 5.15 -10.38 -6.61
CA GLY A 281 4.68 -9.43 -5.62
C GLY A 281 5.13 -9.79 -4.22
N SER A 282 4.77 -8.93 -3.26
CA SER A 282 5.04 -9.16 -1.84
C SER A 282 4.00 -8.47 -0.98
N THR A 283 3.71 -9.05 0.19
CA THR A 283 2.95 -8.40 1.27
C THR A 283 3.88 -8.12 2.44
N ILE A 284 3.94 -6.86 2.89
CA ILE A 284 4.66 -6.49 4.12
C ILE A 284 3.87 -6.99 5.33
N VAL A 285 4.57 -7.47 6.35
CA VAL A 285 3.98 -7.97 7.60
C VAL A 285 4.51 -7.14 8.76
N TYR A 286 3.65 -6.30 9.34
CA TYR A 286 3.97 -5.52 10.53
C TYR A 286 3.33 -6.17 11.76
N GLN A 287 4.07 -6.32 12.85
CA GLN A 287 3.53 -6.84 14.12
C GLN A 287 3.94 -5.93 15.28
N LYS A 288 2.99 -5.47 16.08
CA LYS A 288 3.27 -4.80 17.37
C LYS A 288 2.79 -5.69 18.50
N THR A 289 3.71 -6.38 19.16
CA THR A 289 3.35 -7.25 20.28
C THR A 289 2.82 -6.42 21.47
N PRO A 290 1.85 -6.97 22.23
CA PRO A 290 1.32 -6.32 23.42
C PRO A 290 2.37 -6.19 24.54
#